data_AF-A0A2J9ILC4-F1
#
_entry.id   AF-A0A2J9ILC4-F1
#
_cell.length_a   1.000
_cell.length_b   1.000
_cell.length_c   1.000
_cell.angle_alpha   90.00
_cell.angle_beta   90.00
_cell.angle_gamma   90.00
#
_symmetry.space_group_name_H-M   'P 1'
#
loop_
_entity.id
_entity.type
_entity.pdbx_description
1 polymer ?
#
loop_
_entity_poly.entity_id
_entity_poly.type
_entity_poly.pdbx_seq_one_letter_code
_entity_poly.pdbx_strand_id
1 'polypeptide(L)'
;MIPRATSFLAQRLREDDHLRGRDRAGFVDGLTEYYEELNYIHPFREGNGRVQRLFWSRVAFDAGWLLDWSAVSGAENDRACRVANDEHDKDQLRELMQRITRPRKAERVRAAERAEWQHMLGIGLDFAPDTTGPDLN
;
A
#
# COMPACT_ATOMS: atom_id res chain seq x y z
N MET A 1 -1.20 14.77 25.11
CA MET A 1 -0.04 14.10 24.49
C MET A 1 -0.34 13.68 23.06
N ILE A 2 -1.38 12.87 22.82
CA ILE A 2 -1.79 12.34 21.50
C ILE A 2 -1.93 13.42 20.39
N PRO A 3 -2.61 14.58 20.60
CA PRO A 3 -2.75 15.58 19.53
C PRO A 3 -1.42 16.16 19.06
N ARG A 4 -0.46 16.35 19.97
CA ARG A 4 0.88 16.86 19.66
C ARG A 4 1.70 15.84 18.86
N ALA A 5 1.68 14.57 19.28
CA ALA A 5 2.37 13.49 18.58
C ALA A 5 1.81 13.30 17.16
N THR A 6 0.48 13.28 17.02
CA THR A 6 -0.18 13.18 15.70
C THR A 6 0.17 14.37 14.81
N SER A 7 0.18 15.58 15.37
CA SER A 7 0.53 16.79 14.60
C SER A 7 1.98 16.79 14.12
N PHE A 8 2.90 16.30 14.96
CA PHE A 8 4.31 16.16 14.62
C PHE A 8 4.53 15.11 13.52
N LEU A 9 3.90 13.93 13.63
CA LEU A 9 3.93 12.91 12.59
C LEU A 9 3.39 13.45 11.26
N ALA A 10 2.24 14.15 11.31
CA ALA A 10 1.65 14.75 10.12
C ALA A 10 2.56 15.83 9.50
N GLN A 11 3.29 16.59 10.31
CA GLN A 11 4.27 17.55 9.81
C GLN A 11 5.45 16.85 9.12
N ARG A 12 6.05 15.84 9.75
CA ARG A 12 7.16 15.07 9.14
C ARG A 12 6.74 14.44 7.82
N LEU A 13 5.57 13.82 7.76
CA LEU A 13 5.05 13.23 6.52
C LEU A 13 4.85 14.29 5.42
N ARG A 14 4.45 15.52 5.77
CA ARG A 14 4.35 16.62 4.80
C ARG A 14 5.72 17.08 4.29
N GLU A 15 6.69 17.20 5.19
CA GLU A 15 8.07 17.57 4.85
C GLU A 15 8.73 16.51 3.94
N ASP A 16 8.32 15.25 4.10
CA ASP A 16 8.72 14.11 3.27
C ASP A 16 7.86 13.92 2.00
N ASP A 17 7.19 14.99 1.56
CA ASP A 17 6.26 15.04 0.41
C ASP A 17 5.32 13.83 0.32
N HIS A 18 4.82 13.34 1.45
CA HIS A 18 3.91 12.20 1.53
C HIS A 18 4.41 10.96 0.77
N LEU A 19 5.73 10.69 0.84
CA LEU A 19 6.39 9.55 0.20
C LEU A 19 6.36 9.56 -1.33
N ARG A 20 6.04 10.70 -1.96
CA ARG A 20 6.04 10.84 -3.42
C ARG A 20 7.44 10.78 -3.99
N GLY A 21 7.55 10.37 -5.26
CA GLY A 21 8.81 10.33 -6.00
C GLY A 21 9.76 9.20 -5.58
N ARG A 22 9.40 8.38 -4.59
CA ARG A 22 10.20 7.25 -4.12
C ARG A 22 10.02 6.03 -5.02
N ASP A 23 11.09 5.24 -5.14
CA ASP A 23 11.01 3.91 -5.72
C ASP A 23 10.28 2.94 -4.78
N ARG A 24 10.11 1.67 -5.19
CA ARG A 24 9.32 0.73 -4.39
C ARG A 24 9.93 0.49 -3.01
N ALA A 25 11.24 0.35 -2.93
CA ALA A 25 11.93 0.09 -1.67
C ALA A 25 11.79 1.28 -0.73
N GLY A 26 12.13 2.49 -1.18
CA GLY A 26 12.04 3.70 -0.36
C GLY A 26 10.60 4.06 0.03
N PHE A 27 9.61 3.73 -0.80
CA PHE A 27 8.21 3.89 -0.43
C PHE A 27 7.81 2.89 0.66
N VAL A 28 8.18 1.60 0.54
CA VAL A 28 7.88 0.58 1.55
C VAL A 28 8.54 0.90 2.89
N ASP A 29 9.80 1.36 2.86
CA ASP A 29 10.53 1.75 4.08
C ASP A 29 9.82 2.90 4.79
N GLY A 30 9.54 3.99 4.05
CA GLY A 30 8.84 5.14 4.62
C GLY A 30 7.41 4.80 5.09
N LEU A 31 6.66 4.00 4.32
CA LEU A 31 5.34 3.54 4.74
C LEU A 31 5.42 2.74 6.05
N THR A 32 6.40 1.85 6.17
CA THR A 32 6.60 1.04 7.38
C THR A 32 6.88 1.91 8.60
N GLU A 33 7.75 2.91 8.45
CA GLU A 33 8.08 3.84 9.53
C GLU A 33 6.86 4.64 9.99
N TYR A 34 6.20 5.36 9.08
CA TYR A 34 5.08 6.21 9.49
C TYR A 34 3.84 5.40 9.91
N TYR A 35 3.63 4.21 9.34
CA TYR A 35 2.56 3.32 9.76
C TYR A 35 2.76 2.87 11.20
N GLU A 36 3.97 2.44 11.56
CA GLU A 36 4.33 2.03 12.91
C GLU A 36 4.17 3.19 13.90
N GLU A 37 4.69 4.38 13.59
CA GLU A 37 4.57 5.55 14.45
C GLU A 37 3.08 5.95 14.65
N LEU A 38 2.26 5.93 13.59
CA LEU A 38 0.84 6.26 13.71
C LEU A 38 0.06 5.17 14.45
N ASN A 39 0.47 3.91 14.30
CA ASN A 39 -0.10 2.81 15.06
C ASN A 39 0.20 2.98 16.54
N TYR A 40 1.44 3.31 16.92
CA TYR A 40 1.81 3.60 18.31
C TYR A 40 0.97 4.73 18.94
N ILE A 41 0.71 5.81 18.20
CA ILE A 41 -0.04 6.97 18.70
C ILE A 41 -1.50 6.63 19.05
N HIS A 42 -2.12 5.66 18.36
CA HIS A 42 -3.52 5.24 18.55
C HIS A 42 -4.50 6.42 18.80
N PRO A 43 -4.68 7.32 17.82
CA PRO A 43 -5.31 8.63 18.06
C PRO A 43 -6.82 8.59 18.35
N PHE A 44 -7.51 7.50 18.03
CA PHE A 44 -8.96 7.36 18.23
C PHE A 44 -9.31 6.34 19.31
N ARG A 45 -10.46 6.52 19.97
CA ARG A 45 -11.00 5.55 20.93
C ARG A 45 -11.31 4.19 20.28
N GLU A 46 -11.77 4.20 19.04
CA GLU A 46 -12.10 3.00 18.26
C GLU A 46 -11.91 3.27 16.76
N GLY A 47 -11.71 2.22 15.97
CA GLY A 47 -11.68 2.32 14.51
C GLY A 47 -10.33 2.71 13.91
N ASN A 48 -9.26 2.79 14.71
CA ASN A 48 -7.90 3.12 14.26
C ASN A 48 -7.49 2.35 13.00
N GLY A 49 -7.62 1.02 13.00
CA GLY A 49 -7.24 0.22 11.82
C GLY A 49 -8.04 0.54 10.56
N ARG A 50 -9.34 0.87 10.66
CA ARG A 50 -10.17 1.26 9.51
C ARG A 50 -9.72 2.60 8.94
N VAL A 51 -9.49 3.58 9.82
CA VAL A 51 -9.06 4.94 9.41
C VAL A 51 -7.64 4.89 8.84
N GLN A 52 -6.72 4.18 9.48
CA GLN A 52 -5.34 4.05 9.00
C GLN A 52 -5.27 3.38 7.63
N ARG A 53 -6.01 2.28 7.40
CA ARG A 53 -6.04 1.64 6.07
C ARG A 53 -6.51 2.60 4.97
N LEU A 54 -7.56 3.38 5.23
CA LEU A 54 -8.03 4.38 4.27
C LEU A 54 -7.02 5.51 4.04
N PHE A 55 -6.43 6.02 5.12
CA PHE A 55 -5.43 7.07 5.06
C PHE A 55 -4.19 6.64 4.28
N TRP A 56 -3.60 5.49 4.62
CA TRP A 56 -2.42 4.97 3.96
C TRP A 56 -2.70 4.56 2.51
N SER A 57 -3.88 4.01 2.21
CA SER A 57 -4.29 3.78 0.83
C SER A 57 -4.32 5.08 0.01
N ARG A 58 -4.77 6.20 0.61
CA ARG A 58 -4.80 7.50 -0.08
C ARG A 58 -3.39 8.06 -0.30
N VAL A 59 -2.53 8.00 0.72
CA VAL A 59 -1.12 8.42 0.61
C VAL A 59 -0.40 7.60 -0.47
N ALA A 60 -0.53 6.27 -0.42
CA ALA A 60 0.04 5.37 -1.41
C ALA A 60 -0.46 5.68 -2.82
N PHE A 61 -1.77 5.90 -2.98
CA PHE A 61 -2.36 6.24 -4.26
C PHE A 61 -1.74 7.50 -4.85
N ASP A 62 -1.60 8.57 -4.06
CA ASP A 62 -1.00 9.83 -4.51
C ASP A 62 0.52 9.69 -4.78
N ALA A 63 1.20 8.75 -4.12
CA ALA A 63 2.59 8.38 -4.37
C ALA A 63 2.80 7.43 -5.57
N GLY A 64 1.72 6.96 -6.22
CA GLY A 64 1.79 6.08 -7.40
C GLY A 64 1.73 4.58 -7.08
N TRP A 65 1.34 4.21 -5.87
CA TRP A 65 1.24 2.85 -5.37
C TRP A 65 -0.21 2.48 -5.03
N LEU A 66 -0.48 1.19 -4.88
CA LEU A 66 -1.73 0.64 -4.37
C LEU A 66 -1.40 -0.31 -3.21
N LEU A 67 -2.23 -0.28 -2.17
CA LEU A 67 -2.13 -1.18 -1.02
C LEU A 67 -3.28 -2.20 -1.06
N ASP A 68 -2.93 -3.46 -1.29
CA ASP A 68 -3.87 -4.59 -1.26
C ASP A 68 -3.96 -5.16 0.16
N TRP A 69 -4.79 -4.52 0.98
CA TRP A 69 -5.02 -4.95 2.36
C TRP A 69 -5.66 -6.34 2.49
N SER A 70 -6.18 -6.93 1.40
CA SER A 70 -6.73 -8.29 1.44
C SER A 70 -5.64 -9.37 1.50
N ALA A 71 -4.39 -9.03 1.14
CA ALA A 71 -3.26 -9.93 1.15
C ALA A 71 -2.62 -10.12 2.55
N VAL A 72 -3.19 -9.52 3.59
CA VAL A 72 -2.72 -9.60 4.98
C VAL A 72 -3.92 -9.70 5.91
N SER A 73 -3.93 -10.67 6.81
CA SER A 73 -4.96 -10.76 7.84
C SER A 73 -4.74 -9.73 8.95
N GLY A 74 -5.82 -9.35 9.65
CA GLY A 74 -5.70 -8.48 10.82
C GLY A 74 -4.75 -9.03 11.88
N ALA A 75 -4.80 -10.34 12.13
CA ALA A 75 -3.94 -11.00 13.12
C ALA A 75 -2.44 -10.95 12.76
N GLU A 76 -2.10 -11.13 11.48
CA GLU A 76 -0.72 -10.97 10.99
C GLU A 76 -0.22 -9.54 11.19
N ASN A 77 -1.02 -8.55 10.78
CA ASN A 77 -0.67 -7.14 10.97
C ASN A 77 -0.50 -6.79 12.45
N ASP A 78 -1.43 -7.23 13.31
CA ASP A 78 -1.37 -6.94 14.74
C ASP A 78 -0.12 -7.57 15.39
N ARG A 79 0.27 -8.77 14.93
CA ARG A 79 1.51 -9.42 15.39
C ARG A 79 2.74 -8.63 14.96
N ALA A 80 2.81 -8.23 13.69
CA ALA A 80 3.95 -7.47 13.17
C ALA A 80 4.09 -6.11 13.85
N CYS A 81 2.97 -5.40 14.09
CA CYS A 81 2.98 -4.15 14.85
C CYS A 81 3.46 -4.34 16.30
N ARG A 82 3.08 -5.44 16.96
CA ARG A 82 3.56 -5.74 18.32
C ARG A 82 5.07 -5.96 18.35
N VAL A 83 5.60 -6.78 17.45
CA VAL A 83 7.05 -7.02 17.35
C VAL A 83 7.80 -5.71 17.07
N ALA A 84 7.30 -4.91 16.13
CA ALA A 84 7.87 -3.60 15.81
C ALA A 84 7.92 -2.63 16.99
N ASN A 85 6.91 -2.69 17.87
CA ASN A 85 6.86 -1.83 19.06
C ASN A 85 7.69 -2.38 20.22
N ASP A 86 7.56 -3.67 20.52
CA ASP A 86 8.10 -4.28 21.74
C ASP A 86 9.60 -4.63 21.59
N GLU A 87 10.01 -5.04 20.40
CA GLU A 87 11.38 -5.48 20.10
C GLU A 87 12.15 -4.43 19.27
N HIS A 88 11.48 -3.35 18.85
CA HIS A 88 12.00 -2.36 17.91
C HIS A 88 12.46 -2.95 16.57
N ASP A 89 11.94 -4.13 16.21
CA ASP A 89 12.22 -4.84 14.95
C ASP A 89 11.05 -4.67 13.97
N LYS A 90 11.29 -3.92 12.90
CA LYS A 90 10.28 -3.59 11.89
C LYS A 90 10.29 -4.55 10.70
N ASP A 91 11.13 -5.58 10.67
CA ASP A 91 11.34 -6.40 9.48
C ASP A 91 10.06 -7.13 9.06
N GLN A 92 9.35 -7.74 10.01
CA GLN A 92 8.06 -8.39 9.74
C GLN A 92 7.02 -7.40 9.22
N LEU A 93 6.98 -6.19 9.78
CA LEU A 93 6.03 -5.17 9.32
C LEU A 93 6.40 -4.70 7.91
N ARG A 94 7.68 -4.52 7.64
CA ARG A 94 8.22 -4.14 6.33
C ARG A 94 7.88 -5.19 5.27
N GLU A 95 8.04 -6.47 5.58
CA GLU A 95 7.67 -7.58 4.69
C GLU A 95 6.18 -7.56 4.34
N LEU A 96 5.30 -7.29 5.32
CA LEU A 96 3.87 -7.14 5.07
C LEU A 96 3.59 -5.93 4.16
N MET A 97 4.21 -4.78 4.43
CA MET A 97 4.06 -3.58 3.59
C MET A 97 4.54 -3.83 2.16
N GLN A 98 5.65 -4.56 1.99
CA GLN A 98 6.16 -4.96 0.70
C GLN A 98 5.17 -5.88 -0.05
N ARG A 99 4.57 -6.84 0.66
CA ARG A 99 3.61 -7.81 0.11
C ARG A 99 2.34 -7.13 -0.42
N ILE A 100 1.83 -6.12 0.29
CA ILE A 100 0.60 -5.41 -0.10
C ILE A 100 0.84 -4.31 -1.14
N THR A 101 2.08 -3.83 -1.30
CA THR A 101 2.39 -2.69 -2.18
C THR A 101 2.58 -3.11 -3.63
N ARG A 102 1.77 -2.52 -4.53
CA ARG A 102 1.83 -2.74 -5.99
C ARG A 102 1.86 -1.42 -6.77
N PRO A 103 2.49 -1.36 -7.96
CA PRO A 103 2.53 -0.14 -8.76
C PRO A 103 1.14 0.18 -9.35
N ARG A 104 0.71 1.44 -9.24
CA ARG A 104 -0.60 1.90 -9.76
C ARG A 104 -0.67 1.85 -11.29
N LYS A 105 0.45 2.10 -11.99
CA LYS A 105 0.49 2.06 -13.46
C LYS A 105 0.06 0.69 -14.01
N ALA A 106 0.40 -0.40 -13.30
CA ALA A 106 0.02 -1.75 -13.71
C ALA A 106 -1.50 -1.98 -13.71
N GLU A 107 -2.25 -1.35 -12.78
CA GLU A 107 -3.72 -1.45 -12.80
C GLU A 107 -4.36 -0.64 -13.92
N ARG A 108 -3.78 0.51 -14.29
CA ARG A 108 -4.28 1.28 -15.44
C ARG A 108 -4.13 0.51 -16.75
N VAL A 109 -2.99 -0.15 -16.95
CA VAL A 109 -2.73 -0.99 -18.12
C VAL A 109 -3.69 -2.17 -18.14
N ARG A 110 -3.80 -2.93 -17.04
CA ARG A 110 -4.74 -4.07 -16.95
C ARG A 110 -6.20 -3.66 -17.12
N ALA A 111 -6.61 -2.50 -16.62
CA ALA A 111 -7.97 -1.99 -16.80
C ALA A 111 -8.24 -1.57 -18.25
N ALA A 112 -7.26 -0.94 -18.91
CA ALA A 112 -7.33 -0.60 -20.32
C ALA A 112 -7.41 -1.87 -21.18
N GLU A 113 -6.51 -2.83 -20.97
CA GLU A 113 -6.52 -4.14 -21.64
C GLU A 113 -7.86 -4.84 -21.45
N ARG A 114 -8.38 -4.94 -20.20
CA ARG A 114 -9.70 -5.55 -19.94
C ARG A 114 -10.84 -4.84 -20.68
N ALA A 115 -10.82 -3.50 -20.74
CA ALA A 115 -11.83 -2.74 -21.46
C ALA A 115 -11.75 -2.94 -22.97
N GLU A 116 -10.54 -3.04 -23.53
CA GLU A 116 -10.28 -3.39 -24.92
C GLU A 116 -10.79 -4.80 -25.25
N TRP A 117 -10.48 -5.80 -24.40
CA TRP A 117 -11.00 -7.16 -24.55
C TRP A 117 -12.53 -7.23 -24.47
N GLN A 118 -13.14 -6.51 -23.52
CA GLN A 118 -14.61 -6.43 -23.41
C GLN A 118 -15.24 -5.78 -24.64
N HIS A 119 -14.59 -4.78 -25.23
CA HIS A 119 -15.04 -4.17 -26.48
C HIS A 119 -14.90 -5.14 -27.66
N MET A 120 -13.77 -5.87 -27.77
CA MET A 120 -13.52 -6.87 -28.82
C MET A 120 -14.49 -8.07 -28.76
N LEU A 121 -14.80 -8.55 -27.56
CA LEU A 121 -15.81 -9.59 -27.35
C LEU A 121 -17.22 -9.06 -27.69
N GLY A 122 -17.49 -7.78 -27.44
CA GLY A 122 -18.75 -7.12 -27.78
C GLY A 122 -18.99 -6.92 -29.29
N ILE A 123 -17.94 -6.98 -30.12
CA ILE A 123 -18.03 -6.88 -31.59
C ILE A 123 -17.97 -8.25 -32.30
N GLY A 124 -17.97 -9.36 -31.54
CA GLY A 124 -18.02 -10.73 -32.09
C GLY A 124 -16.71 -11.25 -32.67
N LEU A 125 -15.57 -10.67 -32.29
CA LEU A 125 -14.25 -11.17 -32.67
C LEU A 125 -13.73 -12.13 -31.58
N ASP A 126 -13.84 -13.44 -31.83
CA ASP A 126 -13.24 -14.47 -30.99
C ASP A 126 -11.76 -14.65 -31.38
N PHE A 127 -10.85 -14.14 -30.56
CA PHE A 127 -9.44 -14.52 -30.57
C PHE A 127 -9.13 -15.13 -29.20
N ALA A 128 -8.96 -16.46 -29.17
CA ALA A 128 -8.44 -17.13 -27.98
C ALA A 128 -6.98 -16.66 -27.74
N PRO A 129 -6.56 -16.34 -26.50
CA PRO A 129 -5.20 -15.94 -26.24
C PRO A 129 -4.26 -17.14 -26.48
N ASP A 130 -3.23 -16.93 -27.30
CA ASP A 130 -2.08 -17.82 -27.32
C ASP A 130 -1.35 -17.68 -25.98
N THR A 131 -1.28 -18.76 -25.21
CA THR A 131 -0.70 -18.77 -23.85
C THR A 131 0.83 -18.61 -23.83
N THR A 132 1.46 -18.36 -24.96
CA THR A 132 2.88 -18.04 -25.06
C THR A 132 3.09 -16.53 -25.01
N GLY A 133 3.20 -16.00 -23.79
CA GLY A 133 3.77 -14.67 -23.59
C GLY A 133 5.20 -14.59 -24.18
N PRO A 134 5.64 -13.43 -24.67
CA PRO A 134 6.97 -13.32 -25.26
C PRO A 134 8.03 -13.50 -24.18
N ASP A 135 8.95 -14.45 -24.39
CA ASP A 135 10.21 -14.54 -23.65
C ASP A 135 10.91 -13.19 -23.73
N LEU A 136 10.99 -12.51 -22.59
CA LEU A 136 11.80 -11.29 -22.43
C LEU A 136 13.25 -11.71 -22.28
N ASN A 137 14.02 -11.50 -23.35
CA ASN A 137 15.48 -11.46 -23.32
C ASN A 137 15.95 -10.06 -22.91
#